data_AF-A0A843SE35-F1
#
_entry.id   AF-A0A843SE35-F1
#
_cell.length_a   1.000
_cell.length_b   1.000
_cell.length_c   1.000
_cell.angle_alpha   90.00
_cell.angle_beta   90.00
_cell.angle_gamma   90.00
#
_symmetry.space_group_name_H-M   'P 1'
#
loop_
_entity.id
_entity.type
_entity.pdbx_description
1 polymer ?
#
loop_
_entity_poly.entity_id
_entity_poly.type
_entity_poly.pdbx_seq_one_letter_code
_entity_poly.pdbx_strand_id
1 'polypeptide(L)'
;MLRGGFHQVEFRNGDFIEFAVGFDTGYAAAHAARSPRLRILWMPPHRVRGHAIQKICDIRWSFFFPTLAIVLIGISEFLMGRNFGEDGLAADAWFYSMCFVLTLIITVWIRSRFRAFAVETTEVMRVLGYDHPEQVDLWVRHKAAQKAMAASTNTLPPLLEPWSYRY
;
A
#
# COMPACT_ATOMS: atom_id res chain seq x y z
N MET A 1 3.52 17.98 -5.30
CA MET A 1 4.25 17.38 -4.16
C MET A 1 3.34 17.46 -2.94
N LEU A 2 2.91 16.35 -2.34
CA LEU A 2 2.00 16.36 -1.18
C LEU A 2 2.68 16.80 0.12
N ARG A 3 1.96 17.48 1.02
CA ARG A 3 2.41 17.89 2.36
C ARG A 3 1.58 17.09 3.39
N GLY A 4 2.22 16.49 4.39
CA GLY A 4 1.56 15.71 5.46
C GLY A 4 1.37 14.20 5.22
N GLY A 5 0.82 13.53 6.24
CA GLY A 5 0.44 12.12 6.23
C GLY A 5 -0.92 11.88 5.58
N PHE A 6 -1.07 10.81 4.82
CA PHE A 6 -2.33 10.45 4.14
C PHE A 6 -3.51 10.18 5.09
N HIS A 7 -3.28 10.20 6.39
CA HIS A 7 -4.24 9.84 7.45
C HIS A 7 -4.46 10.97 8.47
N GLN A 8 -3.70 12.06 8.40
CA GLN A 8 -3.86 13.19 9.32
C GLN A 8 -4.78 14.23 8.67
N VAL A 9 -5.93 14.45 9.32
CA VAL A 9 -6.90 15.47 8.94
C VAL A 9 -6.36 16.82 9.43
N GLU A 10 -5.48 17.45 8.66
CA GLU A 10 -4.94 18.80 8.97
C GLU A 10 -5.78 19.92 8.34
N PHE A 11 -7.01 19.63 7.91
CA PHE A 11 -7.90 20.64 7.34
C PHE A 11 -8.38 21.62 8.41
N ARG A 12 -8.39 22.91 8.08
CA ARG A 12 -8.89 23.99 8.91
C ARG A 12 -10.16 24.59 8.30
N ASN A 13 -10.98 25.22 9.14
CA ASN A 13 -12.14 25.97 8.67
C ASN A 13 -11.71 27.06 7.68
N GLY A 14 -12.31 27.07 6.48
CA GLY A 14 -11.98 27.97 5.38
C GLY A 14 -11.07 27.38 4.31
N ASP A 15 -10.60 26.15 4.47
CA ASP A 15 -9.83 25.47 3.43
C ASP A 15 -10.72 24.97 2.29
N PHE A 16 -10.24 25.16 1.05
CA PHE A 16 -10.85 24.54 -0.13
C PHE A 16 -10.43 23.06 -0.21
N ILE A 17 -11.43 22.19 -0.18
CA ILE A 17 -11.28 20.73 -0.16
C ILE A 17 -12.17 20.12 -1.25
N GLU A 18 -11.57 19.26 -2.06
CA GLU A 18 -12.23 18.41 -3.03
C GLU A 18 -12.50 17.05 -2.38
N PHE A 19 -13.73 16.54 -2.51
CA PHE A 19 -14.09 15.23 -1.97
C PHE A 19 -14.34 14.24 -3.11
N ALA A 20 -13.76 13.04 -2.99
CA ALA A 20 -14.20 11.90 -3.77
C ALA A 20 -15.33 11.22 -2.99
N VAL A 21 -16.56 11.35 -3.48
CA VAL A 21 -17.77 10.92 -2.76
C VAL A 21 -18.40 9.74 -3.48
N GLY A 22 -18.77 8.70 -2.73
CA GLY A 22 -19.65 7.63 -3.19
C GLY A 22 -21.07 7.89 -2.71
N PHE A 23 -22.07 7.62 -3.54
CA PHE A 23 -23.46 7.60 -3.12
C PHE A 23 -23.83 6.16 -2.83
N ASP A 24 -23.99 5.84 -1.55
CA ASP A 24 -24.40 4.50 -1.14
C ASP A 24 -25.59 4.62 -0.19
N THR A 25 -26.68 3.92 -0.51
CA THR A 25 -27.91 3.86 0.31
C THR A 25 -28.49 5.22 0.76
N GLY A 26 -28.46 6.23 -0.11
CA GLY A 26 -29.07 7.56 0.15
C GLY A 26 -28.21 8.52 1.00
N TYR A 27 -27.01 8.11 1.41
CA TYR A 27 -26.03 8.97 2.05
C TYR A 27 -24.81 9.17 1.14
N ALA A 28 -24.24 10.37 1.18
CA ALA A 28 -23.02 10.71 0.47
C ALA A 28 -21.82 10.42 1.37
N ALA A 29 -21.07 9.35 1.09
CA ALA A 29 -19.91 8.94 1.88
C ALA A 29 -18.61 9.46 1.24
N ALA A 30 -17.82 10.23 1.98
CA ALA A 30 -16.52 10.71 1.51
C ALA A 30 -15.47 9.60 1.58
N HIS A 31 -14.96 9.17 0.43
CA HIS A 31 -13.94 8.12 0.30
C HIS A 31 -12.50 8.65 0.28
N ALA A 32 -12.32 9.90 -0.11
CA ALA A 32 -11.08 10.66 0.06
C ALA A 32 -11.38 12.16 0.07
N ALA A 33 -10.47 12.93 0.67
CA ALA A 33 -10.52 14.38 0.70
C ALA A 33 -9.16 14.95 0.29
N ARG A 34 -9.12 15.87 -0.68
CA ARG A 34 -7.90 16.49 -1.19
C ARG A 34 -7.99 18.00 -1.01
N SER A 35 -6.94 18.62 -0.50
CA SER A 35 -6.76 20.06 -0.66
C SER A 35 -5.62 20.29 -1.66
N PRO A 36 -5.90 20.73 -2.90
CA PRO A 36 -4.87 21.03 -3.89
C PRO A 36 -3.90 22.12 -3.40
N ARG A 37 -4.44 23.11 -2.67
CA ARG A 37 -3.69 24.25 -2.13
C ARG A 37 -2.69 23.82 -1.07
N LEU A 38 -3.14 23.03 -0.09
CA LEU A 38 -2.29 22.53 0.99
C LEU A 38 -1.48 21.30 0.56
N ARG A 39 -1.81 20.74 -0.60
CA ARG A 39 -1.26 19.50 -1.14
C ARG A 39 -1.46 18.34 -0.16
N ILE A 40 -2.60 18.32 0.54
CA ILE A 40 -2.97 17.25 1.48
C ILE A 40 -3.95 16.31 0.77
N LEU A 41 -3.78 15.01 0.97
CA LEU A 41 -4.75 14.00 0.57
C LEU A 41 -5.02 13.12 1.77
N TRP A 42 -6.26 13.11 2.23
CA TRP A 42 -6.74 12.20 3.25
C TRP A 42 -7.42 11.00 2.59
N MET A 43 -7.06 9.80 3.04
CA MET A 43 -7.66 8.54 2.61
C MET A 43 -7.54 7.49 3.73
N PRO A 44 -8.51 6.56 3.84
CA PRO A 44 -8.44 5.48 4.84
C PRO A 44 -7.12 4.67 4.73
N PRO A 45 -6.56 4.19 5.85
CA PRO A 45 -5.22 3.59 5.90
C PRO A 45 -5.07 2.28 5.13
N HIS A 46 -6.18 1.62 4.79
CA HIS A 46 -6.18 0.40 3.98
C HIS A 46 -6.23 0.68 2.46
N ARG A 47 -6.44 1.93 2.04
CA ARG A 47 -6.56 2.35 0.63
C ARG A 47 -5.31 3.07 0.15
N VAL A 48 -4.25 2.31 -0.09
CA VAL A 48 -2.89 2.87 -0.26
C VAL A 48 -2.34 2.73 -1.68
N ARG A 49 -2.89 1.80 -2.48
CA ARG A 49 -2.32 1.42 -3.78
C ARG A 49 -3.39 1.22 -4.84
N GLY A 50 -3.09 1.67 -6.05
CA GLY A 50 -3.84 1.32 -7.25
C GLY A 50 -3.71 -0.17 -7.57
N HIS A 51 -4.65 -0.69 -8.35
CA HIS A 51 -4.79 -2.13 -8.55
C HIS A 51 -3.59 -2.78 -9.25
N ALA A 52 -2.90 -2.09 -10.17
CA ALA A 52 -1.75 -2.64 -10.87
C ALA A 52 -0.54 -2.79 -9.93
N ILE A 53 -0.26 -1.77 -9.11
CA ILE A 53 0.79 -1.87 -8.07
C ILE A 53 0.41 -2.87 -7.00
N GLN A 54 -0.86 -2.93 -6.60
CA GLN A 54 -1.31 -3.91 -5.63
C GLN A 54 -1.07 -5.33 -6.14
N LYS A 55 -1.35 -5.62 -7.42
CA LYS A 55 -1.07 -6.93 -8.02
C LYS A 55 0.41 -7.31 -7.98
N ILE A 56 1.30 -6.38 -8.34
CA ILE A 56 2.75 -6.61 -8.30
C ILE A 56 3.21 -6.86 -6.85
N CYS A 57 2.71 -6.05 -5.91
CA CYS A 57 2.97 -6.22 -4.50
C CYS A 57 2.46 -7.59 -4.01
N ASP A 58 1.24 -7.98 -4.39
CA ASP A 58 0.64 -9.23 -3.99
C ASP A 58 1.44 -10.42 -4.48
N ILE A 59 1.87 -10.42 -5.74
CA ILE A 59 2.77 -11.44 -6.29
C ILE A 59 4.06 -11.49 -5.46
N ARG A 60 4.75 -10.36 -5.30
CA ARG A 60 6.04 -10.30 -4.62
C ARG A 60 5.98 -10.88 -3.20
N TRP A 61 4.97 -10.47 -2.43
CA TRP A 61 4.82 -10.93 -1.05
C TRP A 61 4.25 -12.35 -0.95
N SER A 62 3.46 -12.80 -1.92
CA SER A 62 2.97 -14.19 -1.95
C SER A 62 4.09 -15.19 -2.18
N PHE A 63 5.20 -14.80 -2.83
CA PHE A 63 6.39 -15.63 -2.91
C PHE A 63 7.36 -15.43 -1.73
N PHE A 64 7.48 -14.19 -1.23
CA PHE A 64 8.40 -13.89 -0.14
C PHE A 64 8.07 -14.66 1.15
N PHE A 65 6.80 -14.67 1.58
CA PHE A 65 6.41 -15.31 2.85
C PHE A 65 6.59 -16.84 2.84
N PRO A 66 6.15 -17.59 1.81
CA PRO A 66 6.42 -19.02 1.72
C PRO A 66 7.90 -19.37 1.67
N THR A 67 8.70 -18.62 0.89
CA THR A 67 10.15 -18.84 0.84
C THR A 67 10.80 -18.59 2.20
N LEU A 68 10.42 -17.51 2.89
CA LEU A 68 10.91 -17.23 4.24
C LEU A 68 10.49 -18.33 5.22
N ALA A 69 9.27 -18.86 5.12
CA ALA A 69 8.79 -19.95 5.97
C ALA A 69 9.62 -21.22 5.78
N ILE A 70 9.90 -21.64 4.54
CA ILE A 70 10.78 -22.80 4.29
C ILE A 70 12.16 -22.56 4.90
N VAL A 71 12.76 -21.39 4.67
CA VAL A 71 14.10 -21.07 5.18
C VAL A 71 14.12 -21.16 6.72
N LEU A 72 13.10 -20.65 7.39
CA LEU A 72 12.98 -20.73 8.85
C LEU A 72 12.79 -22.16 9.34
N ILE A 73 11.99 -22.98 8.64
CA ILE A 73 11.84 -24.41 8.95
C ILE A 73 13.19 -25.13 8.80
N GLY A 74 13.90 -24.92 7.70
CA GLY A 74 15.23 -25.50 7.47
C GLY A 74 16.26 -25.08 8.52
N ILE A 75 16.28 -23.80 8.93
CA ILE A 75 17.14 -23.33 10.02
C ILE A 75 16.75 -24.00 11.35
N SER A 76 15.45 -24.12 11.63
CA SER A 76 14.93 -24.77 12.83
C SER A 76 15.36 -26.25 12.90
N GLU A 77 15.20 -26.99 11.81
CA GLU A 77 15.60 -28.39 11.72
C GLU A 77 17.12 -28.57 11.79
N PHE A 78 17.90 -27.67 11.20
CA PHE A 78 19.36 -27.67 11.34
C PHE A 78 19.81 -27.44 12.80
N LEU A 79 19.12 -26.57 13.54
CA LEU A 79 19.47 -26.24 14.93
C LEU A 79 18.96 -27.27 15.95
N MET A 80 17.82 -27.91 15.70
CA MET A 80 17.16 -28.82 16.65
C MET A 80 17.27 -30.30 16.28
N GLY A 81 17.53 -30.63 15.02
CA GLY A 81 17.58 -32.00 14.52
C GLY A 81 18.93 -32.66 14.77
N ARG A 82 18.93 -33.74 15.56
CA ARG A 82 20.12 -34.60 15.74
C ARG A 82 20.44 -35.47 14.52
N ASN A 83 19.44 -35.67 13.64
CA ASN A 83 19.45 -36.57 12.48
C ASN A 83 19.22 -35.80 11.16
N PHE A 84 19.57 -34.51 11.12
CA PHE A 84 19.35 -33.68 9.94
C PHE A 84 20.07 -34.24 8.70
N GLY A 85 19.31 -34.57 7.65
CA GLY A 85 19.83 -35.18 6.43
C GLY A 85 20.04 -36.70 6.47
N GLU A 86 19.59 -37.39 7.52
CA GLU A 86 19.53 -38.87 7.55
C GLU A 86 18.30 -39.41 6.82
N ASP A 87 17.24 -38.61 6.75
CA ASP A 87 16.07 -38.90 5.92
C ASP A 87 16.42 -38.76 4.44
N GLY A 88 15.79 -39.59 3.58
CA GLY A 88 16.08 -39.56 2.16
C GLY A 88 15.73 -38.18 1.56
N LEU A 89 16.66 -37.58 0.81
CA LEU A 89 16.52 -36.25 0.18
C LEU A 89 15.15 -36.01 -0.51
N ALA A 90 14.53 -37.07 -1.03
CA ALA A 90 13.21 -37.01 -1.66
C ALA A 90 12.06 -36.75 -0.66
N ALA A 91 12.12 -37.31 0.54
CA ALA A 91 11.11 -37.13 1.59
C ALA A 91 11.15 -35.70 2.15
N ASP A 92 12.36 -35.19 2.42
CA ASP A 92 12.57 -33.81 2.90
C ASP A 92 12.14 -32.80 1.85
N ALA A 93 12.55 -33.00 0.59
CA ALA A 93 12.12 -32.15 -0.52
C ALA A 93 10.60 -32.14 -0.69
N TRP A 94 9.94 -33.29 -0.51
CA TRP A 94 8.48 -33.40 -0.56
C TRP A 94 7.82 -32.63 0.58
N PHE A 95 8.32 -32.77 1.81
CA PHE A 95 7.81 -32.06 2.98
C PHE A 95 7.93 -30.53 2.81
N TYR A 96 9.10 -30.02 2.44
CA TYR A 96 9.29 -28.59 2.20
C TYR A 96 8.42 -28.08 1.05
N SER A 97 8.24 -28.88 -0.01
CA SER A 97 7.35 -28.54 -1.12
C SER A 97 5.89 -28.44 -0.67
N MET A 98 5.40 -29.37 0.15
CA MET A 98 4.05 -29.31 0.72
C MET A 98 3.87 -28.07 1.60
N CYS A 99 4.82 -27.77 2.47
CA CYS A 99 4.78 -26.57 3.33
C CYS A 99 4.78 -25.28 2.49
N PHE A 100 5.56 -25.23 1.42
CA PHE A 100 5.59 -24.10 0.50
C PHE A 100 4.24 -23.90 -0.19
N VAL A 101 3.66 -24.96 -0.75
CA VAL A 101 2.38 -24.89 -1.46
C VAL A 101 1.27 -24.46 -0.49
N LEU A 102 1.25 -25.01 0.72
CA LEU A 102 0.26 -24.64 1.73
C LEU A 102 0.38 -23.17 2.13
N THR A 103 1.59 -22.69 2.43
CA THR A 103 1.82 -21.29 2.78
C THR A 103 1.55 -20.34 1.61
N LEU A 104 1.84 -20.75 0.37
CA LEU A 104 1.48 -20.01 -0.84
C LEU A 104 -0.05 -19.87 -0.98
N ILE A 105 -0.81 -20.94 -0.80
CA ILE A 105 -2.28 -20.90 -0.84
C ILE A 105 -2.83 -19.94 0.22
N ILE A 106 -2.35 -20.05 1.47
CA ILE A 106 -2.79 -19.20 2.57
C ILE A 106 -2.48 -17.73 2.28
N THR A 107 -1.27 -17.43 1.83
CA THR A 107 -0.84 -16.06 1.53
C THR A 107 -1.64 -15.47 0.37
N VAL A 108 -1.85 -16.21 -0.71
CA VAL A 108 -2.70 -15.78 -1.83
C VAL A 108 -4.14 -15.53 -1.36
N TRP A 109 -4.70 -16.41 -0.53
CA TRP A 109 -6.06 -16.26 -0.01
C TRP A 109 -6.22 -15.01 0.84
N ILE A 110 -5.32 -14.77 1.79
CA ILE A 110 -5.30 -13.55 2.62
C ILE A 110 -5.17 -12.32 1.74
N ARG A 111 -4.26 -12.34 0.76
CA ARG A 111 -3.99 -11.17 -0.10
C ARG A 111 -5.13 -10.87 -1.07
N SER A 112 -5.86 -11.89 -1.52
CA SER A 112 -7.02 -11.72 -2.41
C SER A 112 -8.10 -10.81 -1.82
N ARG A 113 -8.25 -10.80 -0.49
CA ARG A 113 -9.20 -9.92 0.24
C ARG A 113 -8.87 -8.43 0.07
N PHE A 114 -7.62 -8.08 -0.17
CA PHE A 114 -7.19 -6.69 -0.35
C PHE A 114 -7.40 -6.17 -1.78
N ARG A 115 -7.80 -7.04 -2.72
CA ARG A 115 -8.04 -6.64 -4.12
C ARG A 115 -9.16 -5.61 -4.25
N ALA A 116 -10.22 -5.74 -3.45
CA ALA A 116 -11.34 -4.80 -3.45
C ALA A 116 -10.88 -3.36 -3.12
N PHE A 117 -10.05 -3.21 -2.07
CA PHE A 117 -9.52 -1.91 -1.67
C PHE A 117 -8.64 -1.26 -2.75
N ALA A 118 -7.93 -2.04 -3.55
CA ALA A 118 -7.09 -1.50 -4.61
C ALA A 118 -7.90 -1.05 -5.84
N VAL A 119 -9.03 -1.70 -6.12
CA VAL A 119 -9.99 -1.23 -7.12
C VAL A 119 -10.61 0.09 -6.66
N GLU A 120 -11.11 0.15 -5.43
CA GLU A 120 -11.65 1.39 -4.84
C GLU A 120 -10.63 2.52 -4.85
N THR A 121 -9.37 2.23 -4.52
CA THR A 121 -8.29 3.23 -4.55
C THR A 121 -8.06 3.74 -5.97
N THR A 122 -8.09 2.85 -6.97
CA THR A 122 -7.94 3.23 -8.39
C THR A 122 -9.07 4.17 -8.82
N GLU A 123 -10.32 3.85 -8.47
CA GLU A 123 -11.47 4.70 -8.80
C GLU A 123 -11.37 6.07 -8.13
N VAL A 124 -11.02 6.13 -6.84
CA VAL A 124 -10.84 7.40 -6.15
C VAL A 124 -9.71 8.23 -6.76
N MET A 125 -8.58 7.61 -7.12
CA MET A 125 -7.49 8.33 -7.79
C MET A 125 -7.90 8.83 -9.18
N ARG A 126 -8.72 8.05 -9.91
CA ARG A 126 -9.26 8.47 -11.20
C ARG A 126 -10.16 9.70 -11.05
N VAL A 127 -11.07 9.68 -10.08
CA VAL A 127 -11.96 10.82 -9.77
C VAL A 127 -11.16 12.07 -9.37
N LEU A 128 -10.05 11.90 -8.66
CA LEU A 128 -9.14 13.00 -8.30
C LEU A 128 -8.25 13.49 -9.47
N GLY A 129 -8.43 12.95 -10.68
CA GLY A 129 -7.75 13.39 -11.90
C GLY A 129 -6.30 12.94 -12.03
N TYR A 130 -5.91 11.80 -11.44
CA TYR A 130 -4.58 11.23 -11.69
C TYR A 130 -4.52 10.55 -13.06
N ASP A 131 -3.44 10.80 -13.82
CA ASP A 131 -3.26 10.26 -15.18
C ASP A 131 -3.14 8.72 -15.23
N HIS A 132 -2.48 8.12 -14.22
CA HIS A 132 -2.26 6.67 -14.11
C HIS A 132 -2.68 6.16 -12.72
N PRO A 133 -4.00 6.11 -12.43
CA PRO A 133 -4.52 5.80 -11.10
C PRO A 133 -4.16 4.37 -10.64
N GLU A 134 -4.03 3.43 -11.57
CA GLU A 134 -3.66 2.04 -11.30
C GLU A 134 -2.21 1.86 -10.85
N GLN A 135 -1.33 2.81 -11.23
CA GLN A 135 0.10 2.79 -10.90
C GLN A 135 0.42 3.58 -9.62
N VAL A 136 -0.58 4.17 -8.96
CA VAL A 136 -0.37 4.98 -7.77
C VAL A 136 0.02 4.09 -6.59
N ASP A 137 1.17 4.39 -5.97
CA ASP A 137 1.51 3.93 -4.63
C ASP A 137 1.60 5.15 -3.70
N LEU A 138 0.56 5.33 -2.87
CA LEU A 138 0.52 6.43 -1.91
C LEU A 138 1.62 6.29 -0.86
N TRP A 139 2.02 5.08 -0.49
CA TRP A 139 3.07 4.86 0.51
C TRP A 139 4.44 5.35 0.02
N VAL A 140 4.78 5.04 -1.23
CA VAL A 140 6.02 5.51 -1.85
C VAL A 140 6.00 7.03 -2.01
N ARG A 141 4.87 7.59 -2.47
CA ARG A 141 4.69 9.04 -2.58
C ARG A 141 4.76 9.73 -1.22
N HIS A 142 4.25 9.10 -0.15
CA HIS A 142 4.34 9.60 1.21
C HIS A 142 5.78 9.74 1.65
N LYS A 143 6.55 8.65 1.53
CA LYS A 143 7.96 8.61 1.92
C LYS A 143 8.79 9.60 1.12
N ALA A 144 8.53 9.73 -0.17
CA ALA A 144 9.19 10.72 -1.02
C ALA A 144 8.87 12.16 -0.57
N ALA A 145 7.60 12.44 -0.23
CA ALA A 145 7.18 13.73 0.29
C ALA A 145 7.80 14.05 1.67
N GLN A 146 7.85 13.07 2.58
CA GLN A 146 8.52 13.21 3.88
C GLN A 146 10.02 13.47 3.71
N LYS A 147 10.69 12.74 2.82
CA LYS A 147 12.12 12.94 2.52
C LYS A 147 12.37 14.32 1.92
N ALA A 148 11.53 14.79 1.01
CA ALA A 148 11.63 16.12 0.42
C ALA A 148 11.38 17.22 1.46
N MET A 149 10.40 17.05 2.36
CA MET A 149 10.16 17.98 3.46
C MET A 149 11.37 18.02 4.41
N ALA A 150 11.89 16.88 4.83
CA ALA A 150 13.07 16.81 5.69
C ALA A 150 14.30 17.46 5.05
N ALA A 151 14.48 17.33 3.73
CA ALA A 151 15.54 18.02 2.99
C ALA A 151 15.31 19.54 2.90
N SER A 152 14.04 19.97 2.77
CA SER A 152 13.68 21.39 2.75
C SER A 152 13.79 22.07 4.11
N THR A 153 13.78 21.35 5.24
CA THR A 153 13.89 21.96 6.58
C THR A 153 15.23 22.68 6.82
N ASN A 154 16.24 22.52 5.94
CA ASN A 154 17.46 23.33 5.95
C ASN A 154 17.32 24.70 5.26
N THR A 155 16.18 25.04 4.67
CA THR A 155 15.88 26.35 4.09
C THR A 155 14.38 26.66 4.23
N LEU A 156 14.02 27.78 4.86
CA LEU A 156 12.62 28.22 5.03
C LEU A 156 11.79 27.99 3.75
N PRO A 157 10.67 27.26 3.80
CA PRO A 157 9.90 26.97 2.60
C PRO A 157 9.35 28.29 2.03
N PRO A 158 9.56 28.61 0.75
CA PRO A 158 8.94 29.78 0.16
C PRO A 158 7.41 29.61 0.21
N LEU A 159 6.73 30.68 0.64
CA LEU A 159 5.29 30.81 0.55
C LEU A 159 4.91 30.75 -0.94
N LEU A 160 4.45 29.58 -1.40
CA LEU A 160 3.96 29.41 -2.76
C LEU A 160 2.56 30.01 -2.86
N GLU A 161 2.42 31.03 -3.70
CA GLU A 161 1.14 31.69 -3.97
C GLU A 161 0.14 30.72 -4.63
N PRO A 162 -1.15 30.79 -4.26
CA PRO A 162 -2.16 29.92 -4.83
C PRO A 162 -2.49 30.33 -6.27
N TRP A 163 -2.27 29.41 -7.22
CA TRP A 163 -2.84 29.50 -8.56
C TRP A 163 -4.22 28.84 -8.55
N SER A 164 -5.25 29.60 -8.93
CA SER A 164 -6.62 29.14 -9.10
C SER A 164 -6.89 28.88 -10.58
N TYR A 165 -7.51 27.74 -10.90
CA TYR A 165 -8.22 27.56 -12.16
C TYR A 165 -9.72 27.58 -11.84
N ARG A 166 -10.42 28.56 -12.42
CA ARG A 166 -11.87 28.54 -12.62
C ARG A 166 -12.12 27.99 -14.01
N TYR A 167 -12.86 26.89 -14.11
CA TYR A 167 -13.91 26.69 -15.12
C TYR A 167 -14.98 25.82 -14.49
#